data_AF-A0A1V8M6R6-F1
#
_entry.id   AF-A0A1V8M6R6-F1
#
_cell.length_a   1.000
_cell.length_b   1.000
_cell.length_c   1.000
_cell.angle_alpha   90.00
_cell.angle_beta   90.00
_cell.angle_gamma   90.00
#
_symmetry.space_group_name_H-M   'P 1'
#
loop_
_entity.id
_entity.type
_entity.pdbx_description
1 polymer ?
#
loop_
_entity_poly.entity_id
_entity_poly.type
_entity_poly.pdbx_seq_one_letter_code
_entity_poly.pdbx_strand_id
1 'polypeptide(L)'
;MLEIVEIIKPAKQGMTMPFLCNASDEHAYYVKGYAATVSGLMKEWLGSHLALAFGLPVPEFKIAFLDPDLVNCFGGMAISQLKGGYVFASKQMPSVTELKYETVNKIDAQLKLSVLLFDLWVENEDRTLSEKGGNPNLLWKSNESGLYVIDHNLIFDEGFNKREFKQLMQHPVIYLYQPPLFGKILPMEFCNLTLFLDDD
;
A
#
# COMPACT_ATOMS: atom_id res chain seq x y z
N MET A 1 -18.31 -1.18 -16.35
CA MET A 1 -17.82 -1.73 -15.06
C MET A 1 -16.63 -2.62 -15.39
N LEU A 2 -15.58 -2.67 -14.57
CA LEU A 2 -14.45 -3.56 -14.83
C LEU A 2 -14.87 -4.98 -14.45
N GLU A 3 -14.70 -5.94 -15.34
CA GLU A 3 -14.99 -7.36 -15.09
C GLU A 3 -13.70 -8.15 -15.06
N ILE A 4 -13.57 -9.07 -14.11
CA ILE A 4 -12.48 -10.04 -14.11
C ILE A 4 -12.85 -11.15 -15.09
N VAL A 5 -11.98 -11.39 -16.07
CA VAL A 5 -12.23 -12.38 -17.14
C VAL A 5 -11.42 -13.66 -16.96
N GLU A 6 -10.34 -13.61 -16.18
CA GLU A 6 -9.49 -14.77 -15.92
C GLU A 6 -8.76 -14.63 -14.59
N ILE A 7 -8.70 -15.72 -13.81
CA ILE A 7 -7.83 -15.85 -12.64
C ILE A 7 -6.56 -16.58 -13.08
N ILE A 8 -5.40 -15.94 -12.97
CA ILE A 8 -4.12 -16.51 -13.46
C ILE A 8 -3.44 -17.32 -12.36
N LYS A 9 -3.19 -16.70 -11.21
CA LYS A 9 -2.46 -17.33 -10.08
C LYS A 9 -2.58 -16.54 -8.79
N PRO A 10 -2.44 -17.17 -7.61
CA PRO A 10 -2.20 -16.44 -6.37
C PRO A 10 -0.88 -15.66 -6.43
N ALA A 11 -0.83 -14.50 -5.79
CA ALA A 11 0.41 -13.76 -5.57
C ALA A 11 1.35 -14.57 -4.67
N LYS A 12 2.66 -14.32 -4.82
CA LYS A 12 3.69 -15.03 -4.05
C LYS A 12 3.86 -14.50 -2.62
N GLN A 13 3.36 -13.29 -2.35
CA GLN A 13 3.55 -12.55 -1.10
C GLN A 13 2.26 -11.77 -0.77
N GLY A 14 2.11 -11.38 0.50
CA GLY A 14 0.98 -10.60 1.02
C GLY A 14 0.00 -11.45 1.84
N MET A 15 -0.30 -11.02 3.07
CA MET A 15 -1.16 -11.76 4.00
C MET A 15 -2.61 -11.89 3.51
N THR A 16 -3.09 -10.91 2.74
CA THR A 16 -4.44 -10.93 2.15
C THR A 16 -4.56 -11.80 0.89
N MET A 17 -3.47 -12.48 0.51
CA MET A 17 -3.41 -13.45 -0.59
C MET A 17 -4.08 -12.96 -1.89
N PRO A 18 -3.63 -11.82 -2.46
CA PRO A 18 -4.20 -11.33 -3.70
C PRO A 18 -3.97 -12.30 -4.86
N PHE A 19 -4.83 -12.26 -5.87
CA PHE A 19 -4.70 -13.06 -7.09
C PHE A 19 -4.36 -12.18 -8.27
N LEU A 20 -3.44 -12.61 -9.13
CA LEU A 20 -3.22 -11.98 -10.42
C LEU A 20 -4.34 -12.43 -11.36
N CYS A 21 -5.06 -11.48 -11.93
CA CYS A 21 -6.20 -11.71 -12.81
C CYS A 21 -6.12 -10.81 -14.05
N ASN A 22 -6.64 -11.27 -15.19
CA ASN A 22 -6.91 -10.41 -16.34
C ASN A 22 -8.31 -9.83 -16.23
N ALA A 23 -8.48 -8.59 -16.69
CA ALA A 23 -9.75 -7.91 -16.71
C ALA A 23 -10.22 -7.56 -18.13
N SER A 24 -11.48 -7.15 -18.25
CA SER A 24 -12.16 -6.82 -19.50
C SER A 24 -11.56 -5.63 -20.26
N ASP A 25 -10.65 -4.87 -19.66
CA ASP A 25 -9.92 -3.76 -20.29
C ASP A 25 -8.52 -4.18 -20.80
N GLU A 26 -8.28 -5.49 -20.95
CA GLU A 26 -7.04 -6.08 -21.46
C GLU A 26 -5.80 -5.84 -20.57
N HIS A 27 -6.00 -5.43 -19.31
CA HIS A 27 -4.92 -5.29 -18.34
C HIS A 27 -4.99 -6.35 -17.24
N ALA A 28 -3.85 -6.58 -16.59
CA ALA A 28 -3.74 -7.45 -15.44
C ALA A 28 -3.84 -6.65 -14.13
N TYR A 29 -4.46 -7.26 -13.12
CA TYR A 29 -4.70 -6.67 -11.80
C TYR A 29 -4.39 -7.68 -10.70
N TYR A 30 -3.86 -7.18 -9.58
CA TYR A 30 -3.88 -7.87 -8.30
C TYR A 30 -5.24 -7.65 -7.64
N VAL A 31 -6.00 -8.73 -7.50
CA VAL A 31 -7.37 -8.73 -7.00
C VAL A 31 -7.40 -9.23 -5.56
N LYS A 32 -7.97 -8.42 -4.66
CA LYS A 32 -8.28 -8.78 -3.28
C LYS A 32 -9.79 -8.97 -3.15
N GLY A 33 -10.19 -10.10 -2.57
CA GLY A 33 -11.60 -10.48 -2.40
C GLY A 33 -11.92 -10.81 -0.96
N TYR A 34 -12.73 -11.85 -0.76
CA TYR A 34 -13.29 -12.24 0.54
C TYR A 34 -12.29 -12.32 1.71
N ALA A 35 -11.07 -12.82 1.47
CA ALA A 35 -10.03 -12.94 2.50
C ALA A 35 -9.59 -11.60 3.12
N ALA A 36 -9.67 -10.51 2.36
CA ALA A 36 -9.35 -9.18 2.85
C ALA A 36 -10.45 -8.61 3.76
N THR A 37 -11.59 -9.29 3.92
CA THR A 37 -12.80 -8.83 4.62
C THR A 37 -13.44 -7.61 3.98
N VAL A 38 -14.72 -7.35 4.26
CA VAL A 38 -15.41 -6.15 3.75
C VAL A 38 -14.74 -4.88 4.26
N SER A 39 -14.38 -4.85 5.55
CA SER A 39 -13.69 -3.69 6.16
C SER A 39 -12.34 -3.44 5.49
N GLY A 40 -11.52 -4.49 5.30
CA GLY A 40 -10.22 -4.34 4.64
C GLY A 40 -10.34 -3.90 3.18
N LEU A 41 -11.32 -4.40 2.42
CA LEU A 41 -11.57 -3.92 1.05
C LEU A 41 -12.01 -2.44 1.01
N MET A 42 -12.82 -2.00 1.97
CA MET A 42 -13.18 -0.58 2.10
C MET A 42 -11.97 0.28 2.45
N LYS A 43 -11.12 -0.19 3.37
CA LYS A 43 -9.87 0.48 3.76
C LYS A 43 -8.89 0.56 2.59
N GLU A 44 -8.76 -0.49 1.77
CA GLU A 44 -7.98 -0.45 0.54
C GLU A 44 -8.47 0.62 -0.43
N TRP A 45 -9.78 0.64 -0.69
CA TRP A 45 -10.39 1.62 -1.57
C TRP A 45 -10.19 3.06 -1.06
N LEU A 46 -10.51 3.30 0.20
CA LEU A 46 -10.40 4.61 0.83
C LEU A 46 -8.94 5.06 0.92
N GLY A 47 -8.04 4.21 1.44
CA GLY A 47 -6.63 4.50 1.57
C GLY A 47 -5.95 4.78 0.24
N SER A 48 -6.29 4.04 -0.82
CA SER A 48 -5.73 4.30 -2.15
C SER A 48 -6.20 5.64 -2.71
N HIS A 49 -7.46 6.03 -2.47
CA HIS A 49 -7.96 7.37 -2.81
C HIS A 49 -7.31 8.48 -1.99
N LEU A 50 -7.14 8.28 -0.67
CA LEU A 50 -6.47 9.24 0.20
C LEU A 50 -5.01 9.43 -0.21
N ALA A 51 -4.29 8.35 -0.50
CA ALA A 51 -2.91 8.39 -0.97
C ALA A 51 -2.78 9.16 -2.30
N LEU A 52 -3.67 8.88 -3.27
CA LEU A 52 -3.72 9.65 -4.53
C LEU A 52 -3.99 11.14 -4.28
N ALA A 53 -4.97 11.48 -3.44
CA ALA A 53 -5.31 12.86 -3.11
C ALA A 53 -4.17 13.58 -2.35
N PHE A 54 -3.40 12.83 -1.56
CA PHE A 54 -2.19 13.31 -0.87
C PHE A 54 -1.01 13.52 -1.83
N GLY A 55 -1.10 13.05 -3.08
CA GLY A 55 -0.05 13.18 -4.09
C GLY A 55 0.98 12.04 -4.07
N LEU A 56 0.68 10.92 -3.40
CA LEU A 56 1.54 9.74 -3.45
C LEU A 56 1.32 8.97 -4.76
N PRO A 57 2.37 8.33 -5.32
CA PRO A 57 2.20 7.47 -6.46
C PRO A 57 1.53 6.17 -6.01
N VAL A 58 0.37 5.86 -6.59
CA VAL A 58 -0.40 4.64 -6.32
C VAL A 58 -0.67 3.97 -7.66
N PRO A 59 -0.58 2.63 -7.78
CA PRO A 59 -1.01 1.95 -9.00
C PRO A 59 -2.47 2.28 -9.31
N GLU A 60 -2.86 2.36 -10.58
CA GLU A 60 -4.27 2.54 -10.94
C GLU A 60 -5.12 1.44 -10.26
N PHE A 61 -6.24 1.81 -9.65
CA PHE A 61 -7.09 0.84 -8.95
C PHE A 61 -8.57 1.07 -9.27
N LYS A 62 -9.34 -0.01 -9.22
CA LYS A 62 -10.78 -0.03 -9.53
C LYS A 62 -11.51 -1.03 -8.62
N ILE A 63 -12.81 -0.81 -8.45
CA ILE A 63 -13.71 -1.90 -8.06
C ILE A 63 -14.04 -2.71 -9.32
N ALA A 64 -13.86 -4.02 -9.23
CA ALA A 64 -14.20 -4.95 -10.30
C ALA A 64 -15.28 -5.94 -9.83
N PHE A 65 -15.97 -6.55 -10.78
CA PHE A 65 -16.83 -7.69 -10.52
C PHE A 65 -16.10 -8.99 -10.90
N LEU A 66 -16.07 -9.95 -9.99
CA LEU A 66 -15.53 -11.29 -10.20
C LEU A 66 -16.67 -12.30 -10.19
N ASP A 67 -16.89 -12.95 -11.33
CA ASP A 67 -17.90 -14.01 -11.45
C ASP A 67 -17.57 -15.19 -10.51
N PRO A 68 -18.49 -15.59 -9.61
CA PRO A 68 -18.32 -16.80 -8.80
C PRO A 68 -18.01 -18.06 -9.62
N ASP A 69 -18.50 -18.17 -10.86
CA ASP A 69 -18.22 -19.32 -11.72
C ASP A 69 -16.76 -19.37 -12.15
N LEU A 70 -16.10 -18.22 -12.38
CA LEU A 70 -14.65 -18.17 -12.61
C LEU A 70 -13.86 -18.69 -11.40
N VAL A 71 -14.32 -18.36 -10.19
CA VAL A 71 -13.71 -18.85 -8.94
C VAL A 71 -13.87 -20.36 -8.81
N ASN A 72 -15.07 -20.88 -9.11
CA ASN A 72 -15.36 -22.31 -9.07
C ASN A 72 -14.53 -23.08 -10.12
N CYS A 73 -14.40 -22.54 -11.33
CA CYS A 73 -13.60 -23.11 -12.41
C CYS A 73 -12.10 -23.15 -12.07
N PHE A 74 -11.56 -22.08 -11.48
CA PHE A 74 -10.14 -22.04 -11.06
C PHE A 74 -9.87 -22.97 -9.88
N GLY A 75 -10.77 -23.01 -8.89
CA GLY A 75 -10.71 -23.92 -7.75
C GLY A 75 -9.62 -23.58 -6.72
N GLY A 76 -9.28 -24.58 -5.89
CA GLY A 76 -8.22 -24.47 -4.89
C GLY A 76 -8.44 -23.34 -3.88
N MET A 77 -7.39 -22.55 -3.59
CA MET A 77 -7.48 -21.44 -2.64
C MET A 77 -8.44 -20.34 -3.08
N ALA A 78 -8.69 -20.15 -4.38
CA ALA A 78 -9.59 -19.09 -4.85
C ALA A 78 -11.01 -19.23 -4.27
N ILE A 79 -11.47 -20.46 -4.07
CA ILE A 79 -12.81 -20.74 -3.48
C ILE A 79 -12.94 -20.11 -2.09
N SER A 80 -11.93 -20.24 -1.24
CA SER A 80 -11.99 -19.70 0.13
C SER A 80 -11.55 -18.24 0.22
N GLN A 81 -10.65 -17.80 -0.66
CA GLN A 81 -10.03 -16.47 -0.59
C GLN A 81 -10.76 -15.39 -1.41
N LEU A 82 -11.40 -15.74 -2.53
CA LEU A 82 -12.08 -14.77 -3.40
C LEU A 82 -13.60 -14.83 -3.27
N LYS A 83 -14.21 -16.03 -3.30
CA LYS A 83 -15.66 -16.31 -3.32
C LYS A 83 -16.51 -15.68 -4.46
N GLY A 84 -16.00 -14.67 -5.16
CA GLY A 84 -16.73 -13.92 -6.19
C GLY A 84 -17.45 -12.69 -5.64
N GLY A 85 -18.06 -11.90 -6.53
CA GLY A 85 -18.70 -10.62 -6.21
C GLY A 85 -17.79 -9.41 -6.46
N TYR A 86 -18.03 -8.31 -5.74
CA TYR A 86 -17.23 -7.09 -5.88
C TYR A 86 -15.90 -7.23 -5.16
N VAL A 87 -14.82 -6.86 -5.87
CA VAL A 87 -13.44 -7.02 -5.43
C VAL A 87 -12.66 -5.73 -5.66
N PHE A 88 -11.60 -5.54 -4.87
CA PHE A 88 -10.63 -4.47 -5.10
C PHE A 88 -9.58 -4.97 -6.10
N ALA A 89 -9.34 -4.20 -7.16
CA ALA A 89 -8.40 -4.52 -8.22
C ALA A 89 -7.34 -3.42 -8.34
N SER A 90 -6.10 -3.74 -8.01
CA SER A 90 -4.93 -2.85 -8.19
C SER A 90 -4.15 -3.27 -9.42
N LYS A 91 -3.96 -2.35 -10.38
CA LYS A 91 -3.36 -2.64 -11.67
C LYS A 91 -1.94 -3.13 -11.52
N GLN A 92 -1.62 -4.21 -12.19
CA GLN A 92 -0.28 -4.79 -12.14
C GLN A 92 0.71 -3.85 -12.83
N MET A 93 1.74 -3.47 -12.08
CA MET A 93 2.81 -2.62 -12.61
C MET A 93 3.92 -3.51 -13.22
N PRO A 94 4.38 -3.22 -14.44
CA PRO A 94 5.48 -3.98 -15.04
C PRO A 94 6.81 -3.60 -14.40
N SER A 95 7.70 -4.59 -14.27
CA SER A 95 9.10 -4.40 -13.84
C SER A 95 9.26 -3.74 -12.46
N VAL A 96 8.29 -3.95 -11.56
CA VAL A 96 8.40 -3.55 -10.16
C VAL A 96 8.79 -4.73 -9.28
N THR A 97 9.45 -4.44 -8.18
CA THR A 97 9.70 -5.38 -7.07
C THR A 97 9.25 -4.75 -5.78
N GLU A 98 9.00 -5.55 -4.74
CA GLU A 98 8.89 -5.00 -3.39
C GLU A 98 10.14 -4.19 -3.03
N LEU A 99 9.95 -3.07 -2.33
CA LEU A 99 11.04 -2.20 -1.90
C LEU A 99 11.94 -2.93 -0.91
N LYS A 100 13.23 -2.92 -1.18
CA LYS A 100 14.25 -3.49 -0.28
C LYS A 100 15.00 -2.40 0.45
N TYR A 101 15.48 -2.71 1.66
CA TYR A 101 16.19 -1.76 2.51
C TYR A 101 17.38 -1.10 1.79
N GLU A 102 18.15 -1.86 1.00
CA GLU A 102 19.34 -1.36 0.29
C GLU A 102 18.99 -0.33 -0.80
N THR A 103 17.71 -0.26 -1.19
CA THR A 103 17.21 0.61 -2.25
C THR A 103 16.59 1.90 -1.70
N VAL A 104 16.32 1.96 -0.39
CA VAL A 104 15.69 3.12 0.28
C VAL A 104 16.44 4.43 0.02
N ASN A 105 17.78 4.38 -0.04
CA ASN A 105 18.62 5.55 -0.30
C ASN A 105 18.49 6.12 -1.72
N LYS A 106 17.85 5.40 -2.63
CA LYS A 106 17.57 5.88 -4.00
C LYS A 106 16.25 6.64 -4.11
N ILE A 107 15.39 6.59 -3.09
CA ILE A 107 14.12 7.30 -3.09
C ILE A 107 14.38 8.74 -2.67
N ASP A 108 13.76 9.68 -3.38
CA ASP A 108 13.78 11.10 -3.06
C ASP A 108 13.35 11.39 -1.61
N ALA A 109 14.07 12.29 -0.93
CA ALA A 109 13.83 12.57 0.48
C ALA A 109 12.44 13.16 0.75
N GLN A 110 11.90 13.97 -0.16
CA GLN A 110 10.56 14.55 -0.02
C GLN A 110 9.49 13.47 -0.16
N LEU A 111 9.68 12.52 -1.08
CA LEU A 111 8.77 11.39 -1.24
C LEU A 111 8.78 10.47 -0.01
N LYS A 112 9.96 10.18 0.55
CA LYS A 112 10.09 9.41 1.80
C LYS A 112 9.35 10.08 2.97
N LEU A 113 9.49 11.40 3.09
CA LEU A 113 8.76 12.18 4.10
C LEU A 113 7.25 12.18 3.84
N SER A 114 6.83 12.30 2.58
CA SER A 114 5.40 12.30 2.21
C SER A 114 4.73 10.97 2.57
N VAL A 115 5.40 9.84 2.31
CA VAL A 115 4.91 8.51 2.73
C VAL A 115 4.78 8.44 4.25
N LEU A 116 5.81 8.88 4.99
CA LEU A 116 5.79 8.87 6.45
C LEU A 116 4.63 9.72 7.03
N LEU A 117 4.45 10.93 6.50
CA LEU A 117 3.39 11.82 6.95
C LEU A 117 2.00 11.27 6.61
N PHE A 118 1.88 10.61 5.46
CA PHE A 118 0.66 9.92 5.09
C PHE A 118 0.34 8.78 6.07
N ASP A 119 1.29 7.90 6.36
CA ASP A 119 1.07 6.78 7.30
C ASP A 119 0.74 7.29 8.71
N LEU A 120 1.34 8.39 9.16
CA LEU A 120 0.97 9.04 10.41
C LEU A 120 -0.47 9.59 10.38
N TRP A 121 -0.87 10.21 9.26
CA TRP A 121 -2.19 10.82 9.11
C TRP A 121 -3.32 9.79 9.05
N VAL A 122 -3.09 8.67 8.36
CA VAL A 122 -4.07 7.58 8.23
C VAL A 122 -3.88 6.48 9.28
N GLU A 123 -3.02 6.69 10.26
CA GLU A 123 -2.79 5.78 11.39
C GLU A 123 -2.42 4.36 10.92
N ASN A 124 -1.43 4.28 10.03
CA ASN A 124 -0.96 3.03 9.42
C ASN A 124 0.40 2.59 9.99
N GLU A 125 0.38 1.64 10.91
CA GLU A 125 1.60 1.06 11.51
C GLU A 125 2.18 -0.12 10.74
N ASP A 126 1.46 -0.65 9.74
CA ASP A 126 1.89 -1.85 9.00
C ASP A 126 3.09 -1.56 8.08
N ARG A 127 3.25 -0.31 7.63
CA ARG A 127 4.30 0.09 6.70
C ARG A 127 5.66 0.20 7.39
N THR A 128 6.40 -0.91 7.38
CA THR A 128 7.67 -1.03 8.11
C THR A 128 8.77 -1.55 7.20
N LEU A 129 9.98 -0.98 7.29
CA LEU A 129 11.14 -1.53 6.59
C LEU A 129 12.44 -1.24 7.33
N SER A 130 13.17 -2.31 7.64
CA SER A 130 14.45 -2.26 8.34
C SER A 130 15.51 -3.14 7.69
N GLU A 131 16.75 -3.03 8.18
CA GLU A 131 17.85 -3.97 7.83
C GLU A 131 17.49 -5.43 8.13
N LYS A 132 16.61 -5.65 9.11
CA LYS A 132 16.16 -6.99 9.51
C LYS A 132 14.92 -7.45 8.72
N GLY A 133 14.46 -6.66 7.75
CA GLY A 133 13.21 -6.86 7.02
C GLY A 133 12.07 -5.99 7.57
N GLY A 134 10.85 -6.28 7.12
CA GLY A 134 9.64 -5.54 7.47
C GLY A 134 8.54 -5.80 6.43
N ASN A 135 7.44 -5.08 6.57
CA ASN A 135 6.37 -5.06 5.59
C ASN A 135 6.34 -3.70 4.87
N PRO A 136 7.16 -3.49 3.82
CA PRO A 136 7.28 -2.18 3.22
C PRO A 136 5.98 -1.75 2.53
N ASN A 137 5.17 -2.69 2.02
CA ASN A 137 3.98 -2.41 1.21
C ASN A 137 4.24 -1.36 0.11
N LEU A 138 5.46 -1.32 -0.42
CA LEU A 138 5.93 -0.36 -1.40
C LEU A 138 6.52 -1.12 -2.57
N LEU A 139 6.14 -0.72 -3.79
CA LEU A 139 6.71 -1.26 -5.01
C LEU A 139 7.76 -0.29 -5.55
N TRP A 140 8.89 -0.84 -5.97
CA TRP A 140 10.02 -0.13 -6.53
C TRP A 140 10.24 -0.50 -7.99
N LYS A 141 10.31 0.52 -8.84
CA LYS A 141 10.58 0.40 -10.26
C LYS A 141 11.99 0.91 -10.56
N SER A 142 12.93 -0.03 -10.69
CA SER A 142 14.37 0.29 -10.70
C SER A 142 14.84 1.16 -11.87
N ASN A 143 14.18 1.09 -13.02
CA ASN A 143 14.57 1.85 -14.22
C ASN A 143 14.20 3.35 -14.14
N GLU A 144 13.14 3.68 -13.40
CA GLU A 144 12.58 5.03 -13.31
C GLU A 144 12.77 5.64 -11.91
N SER A 145 13.43 4.90 -11.01
CA SER A 145 13.48 5.24 -9.58
C SER A 145 12.11 5.56 -9.00
N GLY A 146 11.08 4.85 -9.49
CA GLY A 146 9.68 5.10 -9.15
C GLY A 146 9.26 4.26 -7.94
N LEU A 147 8.64 4.90 -6.97
CA LEU A 147 8.02 4.26 -5.81
C LEU A 147 6.50 4.24 -6.01
N TYR A 148 5.83 3.16 -5.64
CA TYR A 148 4.37 3.08 -5.59
C TYR A 148 3.92 2.57 -4.23
N VAL A 149 2.93 3.23 -3.66
CA VAL A 149 2.33 2.89 -2.37
C VAL A 149 1.15 1.95 -2.60
N ILE A 150 1.20 0.81 -1.92
CA ILE A 150 0.16 -0.22 -1.97
C ILE A 150 -0.23 -0.65 -0.56
N ASP A 151 -1.24 -1.50 -0.49
CA ASP A 151 -1.74 -2.18 0.70
C ASP A 151 -2.11 -1.20 1.83
N HIS A 152 -3.34 -0.72 1.78
CA HIS A 152 -3.93 0.20 2.76
C HIS A 152 -5.00 -0.48 3.61
N ASN A 153 -5.03 -1.81 3.67
CA ASN A 153 -6.07 -2.56 4.38
C ASN A 153 -6.04 -2.36 5.91
N LEU A 154 -4.93 -1.86 6.47
CA LEU A 154 -4.71 -1.66 7.91
C LEU A 154 -4.64 -0.19 8.35
N ILE A 155 -5.10 0.76 7.52
CA ILE A 155 -5.27 2.17 7.93
C ILE A 155 -6.37 2.30 9.00
N PHE A 156 -6.37 3.41 9.77
CA PHE A 156 -7.29 3.68 10.88
C PHE A 156 -7.28 2.54 11.89
N ASP A 157 -6.09 2.19 12.37
CA ASP A 157 -5.93 1.20 13.42
C ASP A 157 -6.40 1.78 14.76
N GLU A 158 -7.39 1.16 15.39
CA GLU A 158 -7.86 1.57 16.72
C GLU A 158 -6.78 1.42 17.80
N GLY A 159 -5.78 0.55 17.56
CA GLY A 159 -4.62 0.36 18.42
C GLY A 159 -3.47 1.34 18.17
N PHE A 160 -3.60 2.26 17.21
CA PHE A 160 -2.52 3.14 16.79
C PHE A 160 -1.94 3.95 17.96
N ASN A 161 -0.65 3.80 18.19
CA ASN A 161 0.05 4.45 19.28
C ASN A 161 0.99 5.51 18.74
N LYS A 162 0.50 6.77 18.72
CA LYS A 162 1.27 7.95 18.29
C LYS A 162 2.65 8.06 18.93
N ARG A 163 2.82 7.65 20.20
CA ARG A 163 4.10 7.73 20.90
C ARG A 163 5.07 6.66 20.41
N GLU A 164 4.60 5.43 20.24
CA GLU A 164 5.40 4.34 19.68
C GLU A 164 5.76 4.62 18.22
N PHE A 165 4.79 5.07 17.42
CA PHE A 165 5.03 5.53 16.05
C PHE A 165 6.13 6.62 16.00
N LYS A 166 6.05 7.65 16.88
CA LYS A 166 7.10 8.67 17.01
C LYS A 166 8.47 8.09 17.37
N GLN A 167 8.55 7.05 18.20
CA GLN A 167 9.82 6.39 18.51
C GLN A 167 10.36 5.61 17.31
N LEU A 168 9.51 4.96 16.54
CA LEU A 168 9.89 4.29 15.29
C LEU A 168 10.45 5.30 14.27
N MET A 169 9.88 6.51 14.19
CA MET A 169 10.38 7.61 13.34
C MET A 169 11.76 8.12 13.75
N GLN A 170 12.12 8.01 15.04
CA GLN A 170 13.42 8.45 15.56
C GLN A 170 14.52 7.41 15.34
N HIS A 171 14.17 6.18 14.98
CA HIS A 171 15.12 5.13 14.68
C HIS A 171 15.47 5.18 13.18
N PRO A 172 16.75 5.31 12.78
CA PRO A 172 17.18 5.46 11.37
C PRO A 172 16.93 4.22 10.48
N VAL A 173 16.17 3.24 10.99
CA VAL A 173 16.10 1.87 10.49
C VAL A 173 14.66 1.37 10.35
N ILE A 174 13.61 2.17 10.63
CA ILE A 174 12.22 1.66 10.59
C ILE A 174 11.33 2.43 9.60
N TYR A 175 11.64 3.70 9.38
CA TYR A 175 11.06 4.48 8.29
C TYR A 175 12.14 4.83 7.26
N LEU A 176 11.70 5.16 6.05
CA LEU A 176 12.51 5.63 4.92
C LEU A 176 13.37 6.90 5.24
N TYR A 177 13.37 7.36 6.48
CA TYR A 177 13.97 8.58 6.95
C TYR A 177 15.35 8.33 7.59
N GLN A 178 16.36 9.05 7.12
CA GLN A 178 17.63 9.24 7.83
C GLN A 178 17.73 10.74 8.22
N PRO A 179 17.98 11.10 9.50
CA PRO A 179 18.13 12.50 9.91
C PRO A 179 19.29 13.18 9.15
N PRO A 180 19.14 14.45 8.68
CA PRO A 180 18.84 15.59 9.55
C PRO A 180 17.78 16.59 9.01
N LEU A 181 16.81 16.14 8.20
CA LEU A 181 16.00 17.03 7.35
C LEU A 181 14.81 17.73 8.02
N PHE A 182 14.41 17.33 9.23
CA PHE A 182 13.27 17.95 9.94
C PHE A 182 13.42 19.47 10.13
N GLY A 183 14.64 20.00 10.13
CA GLY A 183 14.91 21.44 10.27
C GLY A 183 15.13 22.22 8.97
N LYS A 184 15.09 21.59 7.78
CA LYS A 184 15.47 22.26 6.52
C LYS A 184 14.51 22.08 5.35
N ILE A 185 13.58 21.13 5.37
CA ILE A 185 12.68 20.84 4.25
C ILE A 185 11.23 20.76 4.72
N LEU A 186 10.78 21.79 5.42
CA LEU A 186 9.37 22.15 5.41
C LEU A 186 9.30 23.50 4.72
N PRO A 187 8.74 23.61 3.50
CA PRO A 187 8.23 24.89 3.03
C PRO A 187 7.36 25.50 4.14
N MET A 188 7.42 26.81 4.33
CA MET A 188 6.63 27.56 5.33
C MET A 188 5.13 27.21 5.35
N GLU A 189 4.61 26.62 4.28
CA GLU A 189 3.23 26.14 4.14
C GLU A 189 2.92 24.87 4.95
N PHE A 190 3.94 24.11 5.37
CA PHE A 190 3.82 22.93 6.24
C PHE A 190 4.21 23.21 7.70
N CYS A 191 4.50 24.46 8.09
CA CYS A 191 4.84 24.82 9.48
C CYS A 191 3.72 24.54 10.50
N ASN A 192 2.51 24.20 10.06
CA ASN A 192 1.45 23.70 10.93
C ASN A 192 1.59 22.20 11.29
N LEU A 193 2.60 21.48 10.79
CA LEU A 193 2.86 20.09 11.21
C LEU A 193 3.51 19.96 12.59
N THR A 194 4.14 21.02 13.11
CA THR A 194 4.61 21.05 14.50
C THR A 194 3.43 20.84 15.47
N LEU A 195 2.23 21.36 15.13
CA LEU A 195 1.01 21.15 15.92
C LEU A 195 0.57 19.68 16.00
N PHE A 196 0.85 18.82 15.01
CA PHE A 196 0.47 17.40 15.07
C PHE A 196 1.43 16.56 15.92
N LEU A 197 2.62 17.08 16.23
CA LEU A 197 3.66 16.39 17.00
C LEU A 197 3.78 16.91 18.43
N ASP A 198 3.14 18.03 18.77
CA ASP A 198 3.28 18.72 20.06
C ASP A 198 2.08 18.57 21.02
N ASP A 199 1.03 17.83 20.65
CA ASP A 199 -0.05 17.55 21.62
C ASP A 199 0.32 16.35 22.53
N ASP A 200 0.37 16.64 23.83
CA ASP A 200 0.76 15.81 25.00
C ASP A 200 0.02 14.46 25.14
#